data_AF-A0A960BL33-F1
#
_entry.id   AF-A0A960BL33-F1
#
_cell.length_a   1.000
_cell.length_b   1.000
_cell.length_c   1.000
_cell.angle_alpha   90.00
_cell.angle_beta   90.00
_cell.angle_gamma   90.00
#
_symmetry.space_group_name_H-M   'P 1'
#
loop_
_entity.id
_entity.type
_entity.pdbx_description
1 polymer ?
#
loop_
_entity_poly.entity_id
_entity_poly.type
_entity_poly.pdbx_seq_one_letter_code
_entity_poly.pdbx_strand_id
1 'polypeptide(L)'
;MIIDTSAIIAVANREPEAQAVGARIETEVAQDRLMSSATWLELMIVLDRGGNPERVGLVEQLLEQWSIGIVAVTAEHARIAREAYRHFGRGGGSGAKLNYGDCFSYALSRARREPLLFVGNDFVHTDIQSALG
;
A
#
# COMPACT_ATOMS: atom_id res chain seq x y z
N MET A 1 -8.45 -5.65 4.78
CA MET A 1 -7.01 -5.57 4.45
C MET A 1 -6.62 -4.19 3.94
N ILE A 2 -5.40 -3.74 4.25
CA ILE A 2 -4.85 -2.49 3.69
C ILE A 2 -4.01 -2.79 2.45
N ILE A 3 -4.12 -1.95 1.42
CA ILE A 3 -3.44 -2.14 0.13
C ILE A 3 -2.44 -1.00 -0.09
N ASP A 4 -1.19 -1.38 -0.37
CA ASP A 4 -0.12 -0.46 -0.70
C ASP A 4 0.01 -0.20 -2.21
N THR A 5 0.64 0.91 -2.58
CA THR A 5 0.98 1.27 -3.96
C THR A 5 1.70 0.14 -4.69
N SER A 6 2.67 -0.51 -4.04
CA SER A 6 3.48 -1.58 -4.63
C SER A 6 2.64 -2.75 -5.17
N ALA A 7 1.58 -3.14 -4.46
CA ALA A 7 0.71 -4.24 -4.88
C ALA A 7 -0.08 -3.90 -6.16
N ILE A 8 -0.60 -2.68 -6.26
CA ILE A 8 -1.32 -2.21 -7.45
C ILE A 8 -0.37 -2.11 -8.65
N ILE A 9 0.83 -1.57 -8.43
CA ILE A 9 1.84 -1.44 -9.48
C ILE A 9 2.29 -2.81 -9.98
N ALA A 10 2.48 -3.79 -9.10
CA ALA A 10 2.85 -5.14 -9.48
C ALA A 10 1.83 -5.77 -10.44
N VAL A 11 0.53 -5.60 -10.18
CA VAL A 11 -0.51 -6.08 -11.09
C VAL A 11 -0.52 -5.31 -12.41
N ALA A 12 -0.45 -3.98 -12.36
CA ALA A 12 -0.45 -3.14 -13.56
C ALA A 12 0.76 -3.44 -14.47
N ASN A 13 1.91 -3.77 -13.89
CA ASN A 13 3.14 -4.12 -14.60
C ASN A 13 3.21 -5.60 -15.01
N ARG A 14 2.26 -6.44 -14.59
CA ARG A 14 2.30 -7.90 -14.76
C ARG A 14 3.58 -8.51 -14.18
N GLU A 15 3.98 -8.03 -13.00
CA GLU A 15 5.08 -8.60 -12.24
C GLU A 15 4.75 -10.05 -11.82
N PRO A 16 5.75 -10.88 -11.48
CA PRO A 16 5.53 -12.29 -11.09
C PRO A 16 4.48 -12.47 -9.98
N GLU A 17 4.39 -11.52 -9.07
CA GLU A 17 3.47 -11.49 -7.93
C GLU A 17 2.03 -11.12 -8.31
N ALA A 18 1.78 -10.63 -9.54
CA ALA A 18 0.48 -10.07 -9.94
C ALA A 18 -0.70 -11.04 -9.70
N GLN A 19 -0.51 -12.33 -10.00
CA GLN A 19 -1.54 -13.34 -9.79
C GLN A 19 -1.84 -13.54 -8.30
N ALA A 20 -0.81 -13.60 -7.46
CA ALA A 20 -0.96 -13.78 -6.02
C ALA A 20 -1.64 -12.56 -5.38
N VAL A 21 -1.28 -11.35 -5.82
CA VAL A 21 -1.90 -10.09 -5.38
C VAL A 21 -3.39 -10.08 -5.72
N GLY A 22 -3.75 -10.32 -7.00
CA GLY A 22 -5.13 -10.32 -7.44
C GLY A 22 -5.99 -11.34 -6.69
N ALA A 23 -5.50 -12.59 -6.60
CA ALA A 23 -6.19 -13.64 -5.86
C ALA A 23 -6.40 -13.27 -4.38
N ARG A 24 -5.39 -12.68 -3.73
CA ARG A 24 -5.50 -12.27 -2.32
C ARG A 24 -6.55 -11.18 -2.12
N ILE A 25 -6.60 -10.18 -3.00
CA ILE A 25 -7.63 -9.12 -2.93
C ILE A 25 -9.03 -9.72 -3.07
N GLU A 26 -9.20 -10.65 -4.00
CA GLU A 26 -10.50 -11.28 -4.28
C GLU A 26 -11.04 -12.15 -3.13
N THR A 27 -10.17 -12.67 -2.26
CA THR A 27 -10.60 -13.40 -1.05
C THR A 27 -11.22 -12.52 0.05
N GLU A 28 -10.98 -11.21 0.02
CA GLU A 28 -11.54 -10.27 0.99
C GLU A 28 -12.90 -9.74 0.51
N VAL A 29 -13.83 -9.47 1.43
CA VAL A 29 -15.06 -8.74 1.09
C VAL A 29 -14.73 -7.30 0.70
N ALA A 30 -15.46 -6.77 -0.30
CA ALA A 30 -15.14 -5.49 -0.92
C ALA A 30 -14.99 -4.32 0.07
N GLN A 31 -15.86 -4.26 1.08
CA GLN A 31 -15.86 -3.20 2.11
C GLN A 31 -14.60 -3.14 2.98
N ASP A 32 -13.83 -4.24 3.04
CA ASP A 32 -12.63 -4.35 3.86
C ASP A 32 -11.36 -4.10 3.03
N ARG A 33 -11.46 -3.76 1.74
CA ARG A 33 -10.31 -3.44 0.87
C ARG A 33 -10.04 -1.95 0.96
N LEU A 34 -8.99 -1.55 1.68
CA LEU A 34 -8.78 -0.14 2.01
C LEU A 34 -7.40 0.36 1.60
N MET A 35 -7.33 1.62 1.20
CA MET A 35 -6.08 2.33 0.89
C MET A 35 -6.10 3.71 1.54
N SER A 36 -4.95 4.15 2.05
CA SER A 36 -4.82 5.52 2.57
C SER A 36 -4.92 6.55 1.43
N SER A 37 -5.59 7.67 1.67
CA SER A 37 -5.67 8.76 0.68
C SER A 37 -4.31 9.32 0.27
N ALA A 38 -3.31 9.25 1.16
CA ALA A 38 -1.93 9.63 0.83
C ALA A 38 -1.22 8.59 -0.04
N THR A 39 -1.43 7.29 0.22
CA THR A 39 -0.92 6.19 -0.62
C THR A 39 -1.54 6.25 -2.02
N TRP A 40 -2.85 6.50 -2.10
CA TRP A 40 -3.54 6.70 -3.38
C TRP A 40 -2.98 7.90 -4.14
N LEU A 41 -2.76 9.04 -3.47
CA LEU A 41 -2.18 10.22 -4.11
C LEU A 41 -0.77 9.95 -4.63
N GLU A 42 0.07 9.26 -3.85
CA GLU A 42 1.42 8.86 -4.27
C GLU A 42 1.38 7.99 -5.52
N LEU A 43 0.50 6.99 -5.56
CA LEU A 43 0.27 6.14 -6.73
C LEU A 43 -0.08 6.98 -7.96
N MET A 44 -1.04 7.90 -7.86
CA MET A 44 -1.45 8.75 -8.99
C MET A 44 -0.31 9.67 -9.46
N ILE A 45 0.43 10.31 -8.54
CA ILE A 45 1.58 11.15 -8.88
C ILE A 45 2.66 10.36 -9.63
N VAL A 46 2.93 9.12 -9.21
CA VAL A 46 3.91 8.25 -9.86
C VAL A 46 3.46 7.89 -11.28
N LEU A 47 2.18 7.58 -11.47
CA LEU A 47 1.62 7.25 -12.78
C LEU A 47 1.63 8.45 -13.73
N ASP A 48 1.21 9.62 -13.23
CA ASP A 48 1.20 10.88 -14.01
C ASP A 48 2.62 11.26 -14.46
N ARG A 49 3.62 11.11 -13.58
CA ARG A 49 5.02 11.36 -13.91
C ARG A 49 5.55 10.40 -14.99
N GLY A 50 5.01 9.19 -15.06
CA GLY A 50 5.35 8.20 -16.09
C GLY A 50 4.86 8.58 -17.49
N GLY A 51 3.88 9.47 -17.61
CA GLY A 51 3.39 9.99 -18.90
C GLY A 51 2.71 8.95 -19.79
N ASN A 52 2.12 7.89 -19.22
CA ASN A 52 1.41 6.84 -19.97
C ASN A 52 -0.08 6.81 -19.59
N PRO A 53 -0.96 7.46 -20.38
CA PRO A 53 -2.39 7.52 -20.10
C PRO A 53 -3.09 6.15 -20.06
N GLU A 54 -2.65 5.19 -20.87
CA GLU A 54 -3.22 3.83 -20.85
C GLU A 54 -2.95 3.13 -19.52
N ARG A 55 -1.75 3.36 -18.96
CA ARG A 55 -1.38 2.82 -17.64
C ARG A 55 -2.17 3.47 -16.51
N VAL A 56 -2.41 4.78 -16.59
CA VAL A 56 -3.27 5.49 -15.63
C VAL A 56 -4.67 4.89 -15.65
N GLY A 57 -5.28 4.78 -16.85
CA GLY A 57 -6.62 4.21 -17.00
C GLY A 57 -6.72 2.77 -16.53
N LEU A 58 -5.70 1.94 -16.79
CA LEU A 58 -5.65 0.56 -16.27
C LEU A 58 -5.65 0.54 -14.74
N VAL A 59 -4.87 1.38 -14.08
CA VAL A 59 -4.84 1.42 -12.61
C VAL A 59 -6.16 1.92 -12.05
N GLU A 60 -6.75 2.97 -12.61
CA GLU A 60 -8.07 3.45 -12.18
C GLU A 60 -9.14 2.35 -12.31
N GLN A 61 -9.13 1.60 -13.41
CA GLN A 61 -10.01 0.45 -13.61
C GLN A 61 -9.79 -0.64 -12.56
N LEU A 62 -8.54 -0.96 -12.20
CA LEU A 62 -8.24 -1.94 -11.15
C LEU A 62 -8.76 -1.48 -9.77
N LEU A 63 -8.56 -0.20 -9.42
CA LEU A 63 -9.06 0.36 -8.17
C LEU A 63 -10.59 0.28 -8.07
N GLU A 64 -11.29 0.58 -9.17
CA GLU A 64 -12.76 0.49 -9.26
C GLU A 64 -13.24 -0.96 -9.24
N GLN A 65 -12.66 -1.84 -10.05
CA GLN A 65 -13.00 -3.26 -10.14
C GLN A 65 -12.86 -3.95 -8.78
N TRP A 66 -11.81 -3.63 -8.02
CA TRP A 66 -11.61 -4.18 -6.68
C TRP A 66 -12.37 -3.42 -5.59
N SER A 67 -13.05 -2.33 -5.93
CA SER A 67 -13.82 -1.51 -4.99
C SER A 67 -12.97 -1.06 -3.79
N ILE A 68 -11.75 -0.57 -4.05
CA ILE A 68 -10.82 -0.16 -2.99
C ILE A 68 -11.31 1.15 -2.36
N GLY A 69 -11.65 1.09 -1.08
CA GLY A 69 -12.09 2.24 -0.30
C GLY A 69 -10.91 3.14 0.08
N ILE A 70 -11.02 4.44 -0.23
CA ILE A 70 -10.01 5.43 0.13
C ILE A 70 -10.31 6.02 1.52
N VAL A 71 -9.36 5.88 2.44
CA VAL A 71 -9.49 6.32 3.83
C VAL A 71 -8.67 7.59 4.07
N ALA A 72 -9.31 8.61 4.64
CA ALA A 72 -8.65 9.88 4.95
C ALA A 72 -7.50 9.70 5.96
N VAL A 73 -6.40 10.42 5.75
CA VAL A 73 -5.32 10.51 6.74
C VAL A 73 -5.77 11.35 7.92
N THR A 74 -5.63 10.80 9.13
CA THR A 74 -5.97 11.48 10.39
C THR A 74 -4.72 11.86 11.18
N ALA A 75 -4.89 12.69 12.20
CA ALA A 75 -3.80 13.00 13.14
C ALA A 75 -3.30 11.75 13.88
N GLU A 76 -4.15 10.74 14.10
CA GLU A 76 -3.75 9.46 14.67
C GLU A 76 -2.83 8.70 13.72
N HIS A 77 -3.19 8.60 12.44
CA HIS A 77 -2.32 8.00 11.42
C HIS A 77 -0.95 8.67 11.39
N ALA A 78 -0.89 10.01 11.46
CA ALA A 78 0.37 10.75 11.48
C ALA A 78 1.26 10.43 12.70
N ARG A 79 0.65 10.22 13.89
CA ARG A 79 1.41 9.84 15.11
C ARG A 79 1.99 8.43 14.97
N ILE A 80 1.19 7.48 14.50
CA ILE A 80 1.61 6.10 14.24
C ILE A 80 2.73 6.07 13.20
N ALA A 81 2.55 6.77 12.07
CA ALA A 81 3.54 6.92 11.02
C ALA A 81 4.88 7.43 11.54
N ARG A 82 4.86 8.49 12.37
CA ARG A 82 6.07 9.05 12.97
C ARG A 82 6.78 8.05 13.88
N GLU A 83 6.03 7.29 14.66
CA GLU A 83 6.59 6.23 15.51
C GLU A 83 7.21 5.12 14.66
N ALA A 84 6.50 4.66 13.63
CA ALA A 84 6.98 3.66 12.68
C ALA A 84 8.29 4.10 12.02
N TYR A 85 8.35 5.34 11.53
CA TYR A 85 9.55 5.87 10.87
C TYR A 85 10.76 5.94 11.80
N ARG A 86 10.55 6.21 13.10
CA ARG A 86 11.66 6.18 14.08
C ARG A 86 12.23 4.79 14.30
N HIS A 87 11.42 3.74 14.16
CA HIS A 87 11.83 2.36 14.40
C HIS A 87 12.29 1.64 13.13
N PHE A 88 11.66 1.94 11.99
CA PHE A 88 11.76 1.19 10.74
C PHE A 88 12.13 2.06 9.52
N GLY A 89 12.36 3.35 9.73
CA GLY A 89 12.69 4.30 8.67
C GLY A 89 14.11 4.13 8.12
N ARG A 90 14.31 4.57 6.88
CA ARG A 90 15.62 4.55 6.22
C ARG A 90 16.67 5.29 7.06
N GLY A 91 17.78 4.60 7.37
CA GLY A 91 18.93 5.16 8.11
C GLY A 91 18.93 4.87 9.62
N GLY A 92 17.89 4.24 10.17
CA GLY A 92 17.78 3.92 11.60
C GLY A 92 18.47 2.63 12.07
N GLY A 93 19.14 1.89 11.17
CA GLY A 93 19.78 0.61 11.49
C GLY A 93 18.84 -0.60 11.52
N SER A 94 17.53 -0.39 11.31
CA SER A 94 16.56 -1.46 11.05
C SER A 94 16.79 -2.10 9.68
N GLY A 95 16.46 -3.39 9.54
CA GLY A 95 16.40 -4.06 8.24
C GLY A 95 15.31 -3.46 7.32
N ALA A 96 14.27 -2.87 7.91
CA ALA A 96 13.20 -2.17 7.20
C ALA A 96 13.68 -0.82 6.68
N LYS A 97 13.10 -0.39 5.57
CA LYS A 97 13.49 0.83 4.84
C LYS A 97 12.29 1.70 4.51
N LEU A 98 11.39 1.88 5.49
CA LEU A 98 10.20 2.70 5.30
C LEU A 98 10.60 4.11 4.87
N ASN A 99 10.02 4.55 3.76
CA ASN A 99 10.06 5.92 3.27
C ASN A 99 8.83 6.70 3.74
N TYR A 100 8.71 7.97 3.35
CA TYR A 100 7.59 8.82 3.77
C TYR A 100 6.21 8.32 3.28
N GLY A 101 6.14 7.79 2.05
CA GLY A 101 4.92 7.20 1.48
C GLY A 101 4.50 5.93 2.22
N ASP A 102 5.45 5.01 2.43
CA ASP A 102 5.22 3.72 3.12
C ASP A 102 4.60 3.90 4.51
N CYS A 103 4.91 5.02 5.19
CA CYS A 103 4.37 5.33 6.49
C CYS A 103 2.84 5.41 6.52
N PHE A 104 2.18 5.81 5.42
CA PHE A 104 0.73 5.93 5.39
C PHE A 104 0.03 4.58 5.27
N SER A 105 0.58 3.69 4.44
CA SER A 105 0.14 2.30 4.33
C SER A 105 0.35 1.57 5.66
N TYR A 106 1.52 1.74 6.28
CA TYR A 106 1.82 1.22 7.61
C TYR A 106 0.82 1.74 8.66
N ALA A 107 0.61 3.07 8.71
CA ALA A 107 -0.19 3.67 9.77
C ALA A 107 -1.64 3.24 9.70
N LEU A 108 -2.22 3.14 8.50
CA LEU A 108 -3.58 2.67 8.32
C LEU A 108 -3.71 1.19 8.72
N SER A 109 -2.75 0.35 8.31
CA SER A 109 -2.71 -1.07 8.70
C SER A 109 -2.65 -1.22 10.21
N ARG A 110 -1.77 -0.47 10.88
CA ARG A 110 -1.62 -0.52 12.34
C ARG A 110 -2.86 -0.01 13.07
N ALA A 111 -3.43 1.11 12.64
CA ALA A 111 -4.62 1.70 13.26
C ALA A 111 -5.82 0.76 13.20
N ARG A 112 -6.00 0.06 12.07
CA ARG A 112 -7.11 -0.88 11.86
C ARG A 112 -6.82 -2.30 12.33
N ARG A 113 -5.57 -2.62 12.66
CA ARG A 113 -5.09 -3.98 12.98
C ARG A 113 -5.38 -4.97 11.86
N GLU A 114 -5.25 -4.51 10.62
CA GLU A 114 -5.48 -5.31 9.42
C GLU A 114 -4.16 -5.57 8.70
N PRO A 115 -3.99 -6.71 8.04
CA PRO A 115 -2.77 -7.02 7.30
C PRO A 115 -2.56 -6.04 6.14
N LEU A 116 -1.30 -5.87 5.75
CA LEU A 116 -0.90 -5.02 4.62
C LEU A 116 -0.54 -5.88 3.41
N LEU A 117 -1.15 -5.57 2.27
CA LEU A 117 -0.82 -6.12 0.97
C LEU A 117 0.21 -5.22 0.29
N PHE A 118 1.44 -5.70 0.20
CA PHE A 118 2.56 -5.02 -0.45
C PHE A 118 3.41 -6.04 -1.22
N VAL A 119 4.19 -5.55 -2.17
CA VAL A 119 5.21 -6.33 -2.90
C VAL A 119 6.58 -5.71 -2.65
N GLY A 120 7.62 -6.55 -2.53
CA GLY A 120 8.98 -6.12 -2.24
C GLY A 120 9.36 -6.27 -0.76
N ASN A 121 10.38 -5.52 -0.32
CA ASN A 121 11.04 -5.74 0.98
C ASN A 121 10.83 -4.61 2.01
N ASP A 122 10.13 -3.53 1.63
CA ASP A 122 10.09 -2.31 2.45
C ASP A 122 9.42 -2.53 3.82
N PHE A 123 8.43 -3.43 3.90
CA PHE A 123 7.69 -3.75 5.12
C PHE A 123 8.12 -5.08 5.80
N VAL A 124 8.99 -5.88 5.18
CA VAL A 124 9.32 -7.25 5.65
C VAL A 124 9.94 -7.28 7.05
N HIS A 125 10.67 -6.23 7.42
CA HIS A 125 11.31 -6.12 8.73
C HIS A 125 10.58 -5.15 9.67
N THR A 126 9.27 -5.01 9.46
CA THR A 126 8.37 -4.26 10.35
C THR A 126 7.55 -5.22 11.21
N ASP A 127 6.72 -4.69 12.11
CA ASP A 127 5.80 -5.46 12.93
C ASP A 127 4.38 -5.58 12.31
N ILE A 128 4.23 -5.26 11.02
CA ILE A 128 2.99 -5.41 10.26
C ILE A 128 2.92 -6.80 9.63
N GLN A 129 1.75 -7.42 9.71
CA GLN A 129 1.49 -8.70 9.05
C GLN A 129 1.35 -8.51 7.53
N SER A 130 2.15 -9.25 6.76
CA SER A 130 1.98 -9.40 5.31
C SER A 130 0.67 -10.11 5.00
N ALA A 131 -0.06 -9.60 4.02
CA ALA A 131 -1.23 -10.28 3.48
C ALA A 131 -0.89 -11.41 2.49
N LEU A 132 0.33 -11.47 1.97
CA LEU A 132 0.79 -12.50 1.02
C LEU A 132 1.40 -13.74 1.70
N GLY A 133 1.53 -13.74 3.03
CA GLY A 133 2.26 -14.75 3.80
C GLY A 133 3.60 -14.24 4.29
#